data_AF-A0A0G1VHV2-F1
#
_entry.id   AF-A0A0G1VHV2-F1
#
_cell.length_a   1.000
_cell.length_b   1.000
_cell.length_c   1.000
_cell.angle_alpha   90.00
_cell.angle_beta   90.00
_cell.angle_gamma   90.00
#
_symmetry.space_group_name_H-M   'P 1'
#
loop_
_entity.id
_entity.type
_entity.pdbx_description
1 polymer ?
#
loop_
_entity_poly.entity_id
_entity_poly.type
_entity_poly.pdbx_seq_one_letter_code
_entity_poly.pdbx_strand_id
1 'polypeptide(L)'
;MFLQAVLVIYNLFLLGVLLIQAAGSAASSVERALFILLGITASYFLLLLASRTFLRKIPGFTALKSLTFLVGTGFTTVLSVASFLSAQNQEEYLFAAALVSLPLYFWGRVLAILRPAKEPKGAAPQEKESTSETYTAAMLDKIEGRTAEPDKEAAVTEPGRRAFLKRAGGIGLGLLVYSLLNPRQAGAAFFGSVPGPGTVAIKDSAGVVIDPAEKYPTSGYGITEIDDAGTTYYFGFVEKAGSWYVLKETDTTGDLSYLYATPANNPSITNFTDAWSAHATTLTYNRFDTAF
;
A
#
# COMPACT_ATOMS: atom_id res chain seq x y z
N MET A 1 -17.51 -8.58 -14.08
CA MET A 1 -16.76 -9.86 -14.07
C MET A 1 -16.97 -10.69 -15.34
N PHE A 2 -18.19 -10.79 -15.87
CA PHE A 2 -18.51 -11.62 -17.04
C PHE A 2 -17.65 -11.31 -18.28
N LEU A 3 -17.54 -10.04 -18.68
CA LEU A 3 -16.74 -9.61 -19.85
C LEU A 3 -15.26 -10.03 -19.79
N GLN A 4 -14.65 -9.98 -18.59
CA GLN A 4 -13.26 -10.39 -18.43
C GLN A 4 -13.07 -11.90 -18.60
N ALA A 5 -14.03 -12.72 -18.15
CA ALA A 5 -13.97 -14.15 -18.33
C ALA A 5 -14.11 -14.53 -19.81
N VAL A 6 -15.03 -13.88 -20.52
CA VAL A 6 -15.22 -14.06 -21.97
C VAL A 6 -13.95 -13.69 -22.74
N LEU A 7 -13.33 -12.54 -22.43
CA LEU A 7 -12.07 -12.14 -23.06
C LEU A 7 -10.92 -13.12 -22.80
N VAL A 8 -10.82 -13.68 -21.59
CA VAL A 8 -9.80 -14.68 -21.27
C VAL A 8 -9.98 -15.94 -22.10
N ILE A 9 -11.22 -16.46 -22.21
CA ILE A 9 -11.51 -17.67 -22.97
C ILE A 9 -11.25 -17.44 -24.47
N TYR A 10 -11.74 -16.33 -25.00
CA TYR A 10 -11.53 -15.94 -26.39
C TYR A 10 -10.04 -15.80 -26.72
N ASN A 11 -9.27 -15.08 -25.89
CA ASN A 11 -7.83 -14.89 -26.11
C ASN A 11 -7.05 -16.21 -25.96
N LEU A 12 -7.47 -17.12 -25.08
CA LEU A 12 -6.85 -18.44 -24.95
C LEU A 12 -7.09 -19.28 -26.20
N PHE A 13 -8.30 -19.27 -26.74
CA PHE A 13 -8.63 -19.95 -27.99
C PHE A 13 -7.84 -19.37 -29.17
N LEU A 14 -7.83 -18.04 -29.31
CA LEU A 14 -7.10 -17.33 -30.36
C LEU A 14 -5.59 -17.63 -30.32
N LEU A 15 -4.97 -17.56 -29.14
CA LEU A 15 -3.56 -17.91 -28.96
C LEU A 15 -3.29 -19.38 -29.25
N GLY A 16 -4.22 -20.28 -28.91
CA GLY A 16 -4.11 -21.71 -29.24
C GLY A 16 -4.07 -21.95 -30.75
N VAL A 17 -4.99 -21.33 -31.49
CA VAL A 17 -5.01 -21.42 -32.97
C VAL A 17 -3.72 -20.85 -33.58
N LEU A 18 -3.29 -19.67 -33.12
CA LEU A 18 -2.06 -19.03 -33.60
C LEU A 18 -0.80 -19.86 -33.29
N LEU A 19 -0.74 -20.50 -32.12
CA LEU A 19 0.37 -21.39 -31.76
C LEU A 19 0.42 -22.63 -32.64
N ILE A 20 -0.73 -23.24 -32.95
CA ILE A 20 -0.80 -24.41 -33.83
C ILE A 20 -0.34 -24.03 -35.25
N GLN A 21 -0.80 -22.89 -35.76
CA GLN A 21 -0.38 -22.39 -37.06
C GLN A 21 1.13 -22.06 -37.09
N ALA A 22 1.63 -21.34 -36.10
CA ALA A 22 3.04 -20.98 -36.00
C ALA A 22 3.96 -22.19 -35.80
N ALA A 23 3.51 -23.24 -35.11
CA ALA A 23 4.26 -24.49 -34.97
C ALA A 23 4.43 -25.21 -36.33
N GLY A 24 3.43 -25.11 -37.22
CA GLY A 24 3.50 -25.67 -38.56
C GLY A 24 4.38 -24.89 -39.54
N SER A 25 4.72 -23.63 -39.23
CA SER A 25 5.41 -22.72 -40.16
C SER A 25 6.78 -22.24 -39.69
N ALA A 26 7.36 -22.80 -38.61
CA ALA A 26 8.58 -22.29 -37.96
C ALA A 26 9.90 -22.54 -38.74
N ALA A 27 9.93 -22.20 -40.02
CA ALA A 27 11.08 -22.38 -40.90
C ALA A 27 12.15 -21.30 -40.67
N SER A 28 11.73 -20.04 -40.46
CA SER A 28 12.63 -18.89 -40.29
C SER A 28 12.89 -18.52 -38.83
N SER A 29 14.01 -17.82 -38.59
CA SER A 29 14.35 -17.28 -37.26
C SER A 29 13.31 -16.30 -36.72
N VAL A 30 12.65 -15.56 -37.60
CA VAL A 30 11.59 -14.60 -37.24
C VAL A 30 10.33 -15.33 -36.77
N GLU A 31 9.90 -16.38 -37.50
CA GLU A 31 8.74 -17.19 -37.12
C GLU A 31 8.99 -17.91 -35.79
N ARG A 32 10.21 -18.40 -35.56
CA ARG A 32 10.60 -19.00 -34.26
C ARG A 32 10.53 -17.98 -33.13
N ALA A 33 11.00 -16.75 -33.36
CA ALA A 33 10.91 -15.68 -32.37
C ALA A 33 9.46 -15.31 -32.06
N LEU A 34 8.60 -15.21 -33.08
CA LEU A 34 7.17 -14.98 -32.92
C LEU A 34 6.51 -16.12 -32.14
N PHE A 35 6.81 -17.37 -32.46
CA PHE A 35 6.30 -18.54 -31.76
C PHE A 35 6.66 -18.51 -30.27
N ILE A 36 7.91 -18.19 -29.92
CA ILE A 36 8.37 -18.06 -28.53
C ILE A 36 7.59 -16.95 -27.81
N LEU A 37 7.46 -15.76 -28.42
CA LEU A 37 6.74 -14.63 -27.83
C LEU A 37 5.24 -14.93 -27.64
N LEU A 38 4.64 -15.63 -28.60
CA LEU A 38 3.26 -16.10 -28.50
C LEU A 38 3.11 -17.14 -27.38
N GLY A 39 4.08 -18.04 -27.23
CA GLY A 39 4.14 -19.02 -26.14
C GLY A 39 4.25 -18.37 -24.77
N ILE A 40 5.10 -17.35 -24.62
CA ILE A 40 5.19 -16.54 -23.39
C ILE A 40 3.84 -15.88 -23.09
N THR A 41 3.17 -15.33 -24.10
CA THR A 41 1.85 -14.71 -23.95
C THR A 41 0.78 -15.72 -23.54
N ALA A 42 0.76 -16.91 -24.15
CA ALA A 42 -0.14 -18.00 -23.78
C ALA A 42 0.12 -18.51 -22.36
N SER A 43 1.40 -18.57 -21.95
CA SER A 43 1.80 -18.96 -20.60
C SER A 43 1.18 -18.06 -19.53
N TYR A 44 1.04 -16.75 -19.80
CA TYR A 44 0.36 -15.83 -18.89
C TYR A 44 -1.09 -16.25 -18.61
N PHE A 45 -1.85 -16.62 -19.64
CA PHE A 45 -3.25 -17.03 -19.48
C PHE A 45 -3.36 -18.39 -18.76
N LEU A 46 -2.44 -19.32 -19.02
CA LEU A 46 -2.34 -20.57 -18.28
C LEU A 46 -2.01 -20.34 -16.80
N LEU A 47 -1.05 -19.46 -16.50
CA LEU A 47 -0.71 -19.06 -15.14
C LEU A 47 -1.89 -18.34 -14.46
N LEU A 48 -2.68 -17.57 -15.21
CA LEU A 48 -3.89 -16.93 -14.70
C LEU A 48 -4.95 -17.97 -14.28
N LEU A 49 -5.17 -19.01 -15.10
CA LEU A 49 -6.05 -20.14 -14.78
C LEU A 49 -5.52 -20.93 -13.58
N ALA A 50 -4.24 -21.28 -13.57
CA ALA A 50 -3.62 -22.06 -12.50
C ALA A 50 -3.54 -21.28 -11.17
N SER A 51 -3.55 -19.95 -11.23
CA SER A 51 -3.68 -19.10 -10.04
C SER A 51 -5.06 -19.16 -9.39
N ARG A 52 -6.06 -19.81 -10.00
CA ARG A 52 -7.38 -20.05 -9.39
C ARG A 52 -7.44 -21.38 -8.62
N THR A 53 -6.61 -22.36 -8.95
CA THR A 53 -6.76 -23.73 -8.46
C THR A 53 -5.80 -24.09 -7.33
N PHE A 54 -4.49 -23.77 -7.39
CA PHE A 54 -3.56 -24.17 -6.31
C PHE A 54 -2.19 -23.46 -6.29
N LEU A 55 -1.69 -22.93 -7.40
CA LEU A 55 -0.27 -22.54 -7.54
C LEU A 55 0.14 -21.23 -6.82
N ARG A 56 -0.77 -20.57 -6.09
CA ARG A 56 -0.44 -19.34 -5.34
C ARG A 56 0.58 -19.56 -4.22
N LYS A 57 0.75 -20.80 -3.77
CA LYS A 57 1.67 -21.15 -2.67
C LYS A 57 3.13 -21.31 -3.11
N ILE A 58 3.42 -21.29 -4.41
CA ILE A 58 4.78 -21.48 -4.92
C ILE A 58 5.55 -20.14 -4.85
N PRO A 59 6.72 -20.09 -4.18
CA PRO A 59 7.55 -18.89 -4.17
C PRO A 59 7.99 -18.53 -5.60
N GLY A 60 7.91 -17.25 -5.95
CA GLY A 60 8.26 -16.75 -7.29
C GLY A 60 7.13 -16.80 -8.33
N PHE A 61 6.00 -17.48 -8.05
CA PHE A 61 4.87 -17.55 -8.99
C PHE A 61 4.30 -16.16 -9.36
N THR A 62 4.25 -15.24 -8.39
CA THR A 62 3.80 -13.86 -8.61
C THR A 62 4.74 -13.09 -9.54
N ALA A 63 6.05 -13.26 -9.38
CA ALA A 63 7.05 -12.61 -10.21
C ALA A 63 7.00 -13.14 -11.65
N LEU A 64 6.90 -14.46 -11.82
CA LEU A 64 6.76 -15.10 -13.14
C LEU A 64 5.47 -14.65 -13.85
N LYS A 65 4.34 -14.58 -13.13
CA LYS A 65 3.08 -14.06 -13.67
C LYS A 65 3.18 -12.59 -14.08
N SER A 66 3.89 -11.77 -13.30
CA SER A 66 4.11 -10.35 -13.62
C SER A 66 5.01 -10.16 -14.83
N LEU A 67 6.07 -10.96 -14.95
CA LEU A 67 6.99 -10.93 -16.09
C LEU A 67 6.28 -11.32 -17.39
N THR A 68 5.55 -12.44 -17.38
CA THR A 68 4.78 -12.91 -18.53
C THR A 68 3.67 -11.93 -18.91
N PHE A 69 3.07 -11.22 -17.94
CA PHE A 69 2.12 -10.14 -18.19
C PHE A 69 2.77 -8.95 -18.91
N LEU A 70 3.96 -8.50 -18.47
CA LEU A 70 4.63 -7.34 -19.03
C LEU A 70 5.12 -7.60 -20.46
N VAL A 71 5.77 -8.76 -20.67
CA VAL A 71 6.20 -9.19 -22.00
C VAL A 71 5.00 -9.37 -22.93
N GLY A 72 3.92 -10.00 -22.45
CA GLY A 72 2.68 -10.18 -23.22
C GLY A 72 2.02 -8.85 -23.60
N THR A 73 1.99 -7.87 -22.70
CA THR A 73 1.40 -6.55 -22.96
C THR A 73 2.15 -5.82 -24.09
N GLY A 74 3.49 -5.76 -24.00
CA GLY A 74 4.32 -5.13 -25.02
C GLY A 74 4.20 -5.84 -26.37
N PHE A 75 4.35 -7.16 -26.38
CA PHE A 75 4.28 -7.96 -27.59
C PHE A 75 2.93 -7.85 -28.30
N THR A 76 1.82 -8.03 -27.57
CA THR A 76 0.47 -7.98 -28.18
C THR A 76 0.10 -6.60 -28.70
N THR A 77 0.60 -5.53 -28.07
CA THR A 77 0.43 -4.16 -28.56
C THR A 77 1.17 -3.95 -29.87
N VAL A 78 2.46 -4.34 -29.92
CA VAL A 78 3.28 -4.21 -31.14
C VAL A 78 2.71 -5.08 -32.27
N LEU A 79 2.34 -6.32 -31.97
CA LEU A 79 1.76 -7.24 -32.93
C LEU A 79 0.46 -6.70 -33.51
N SER A 80 -0.47 -6.22 -32.67
CA SER A 80 -1.75 -5.68 -33.13
C SER A 80 -1.53 -4.45 -34.03
N VAL A 81 -0.67 -3.50 -33.63
CA VAL A 81 -0.37 -2.32 -34.44
C VAL A 81 0.29 -2.71 -35.76
N ALA A 82 1.27 -3.62 -35.73
CA ALA A 82 1.93 -4.10 -36.94
C ALA A 82 0.95 -4.80 -37.89
N SER A 83 0.03 -5.60 -37.36
CA SER A 83 -1.03 -6.24 -38.16
C SER A 83 -1.96 -5.24 -38.82
N PHE A 84 -2.34 -4.14 -38.16
CA PHE A 84 -3.14 -3.08 -38.80
C PHE A 84 -2.38 -2.30 -39.86
N LEU A 85 -1.10 -1.98 -39.60
CA LEU A 85 -0.29 -1.22 -40.55
C LEU A 85 0.07 -2.06 -41.78
N SER A 86 0.18 -3.38 -41.62
CA SER A 86 0.50 -4.30 -42.71
C SER A 86 -0.72 -4.73 -43.53
N ALA A 87 -1.94 -4.48 -43.06
CA ALA A 87 -3.15 -4.95 -43.71
C ALA A 87 -3.39 -4.22 -45.04
N GLN A 88 -3.45 -4.97 -46.14
CA GLN A 88 -3.74 -4.47 -47.49
C GLN A 88 -5.11 -4.93 -47.99
N ASN A 89 -5.63 -6.04 -47.47
CA ASN A 89 -6.87 -6.67 -47.91
C ASN A 89 -7.92 -6.73 -46.78
N GLN A 90 -9.19 -6.88 -47.16
CA GLN A 90 -10.30 -6.98 -46.18
C GLN A 90 -10.11 -8.14 -45.19
N GLU A 91 -9.57 -9.27 -45.63
CA GLU A 91 -9.29 -10.42 -44.78
C GLU A 91 -8.22 -10.11 -43.72
N GLU A 92 -7.19 -9.35 -44.09
CA GLU A 92 -6.11 -8.94 -43.20
C GLU A 92 -6.62 -7.94 -42.14
N TYR A 93 -7.55 -7.05 -42.50
CA TYR A 93 -8.22 -6.18 -41.54
C TYR A 93 -9.10 -6.94 -40.55
N LEU A 94 -9.82 -7.98 -41.00
CA LEU A 94 -10.62 -8.83 -40.11
C LEU A 94 -9.72 -9.60 -39.13
N PHE A 95 -8.59 -10.11 -39.61
CA PHE A 95 -7.59 -10.75 -38.76
C PHE A 95 -6.98 -9.76 -37.74
N ALA A 96 -6.60 -8.56 -38.19
CA ALA A 96 -6.08 -7.51 -37.31
C ALA A 96 -7.13 -7.11 -36.25
N ALA A 97 -8.40 -6.99 -36.63
CA ALA A 97 -9.51 -6.72 -35.72
C ALA A 97 -9.70 -7.83 -34.68
N ALA A 98 -9.58 -9.10 -35.09
CA ALA A 98 -9.65 -10.23 -34.17
C ALA A 98 -8.50 -10.21 -33.14
N LEU A 99 -7.31 -9.72 -33.51
CA LEU A 99 -6.15 -9.58 -32.63
C LEU A 99 -6.29 -8.44 -31.61
N VAL A 100 -7.15 -7.44 -31.83
CA VAL A 100 -7.33 -6.28 -30.91
C VAL A 100 -7.77 -6.70 -29.51
N SER A 101 -8.46 -7.83 -29.38
CA SER A 101 -8.89 -8.36 -28.08
C SER A 101 -7.73 -8.63 -27.12
N LEU A 102 -6.53 -8.93 -27.64
CA LEU A 102 -5.34 -9.20 -26.86
C LEU A 102 -4.86 -7.93 -26.13
N PRO A 103 -4.44 -6.84 -26.81
CA PRO A 103 -4.03 -5.62 -26.14
C PRO A 103 -5.17 -5.00 -25.33
N LEU A 104 -6.44 -5.09 -25.78
CA LEU A 104 -7.58 -4.62 -24.98
C LEU A 104 -7.65 -5.28 -23.61
N TYR A 105 -7.41 -6.60 -23.53
CA TYR A 105 -7.40 -7.31 -22.26
C TYR A 105 -6.26 -6.81 -21.35
N PHE A 106 -5.04 -6.69 -21.87
CA PHE A 106 -3.88 -6.26 -21.09
C PHE A 106 -4.00 -4.81 -20.61
N TRP A 107 -4.36 -3.90 -21.51
CA TRP A 107 -4.59 -2.49 -21.17
C TRP A 107 -5.78 -2.30 -20.25
N GLY A 108 -6.87 -3.04 -20.43
CA GLY A 108 -7.99 -3.04 -19.49
C GLY A 108 -7.59 -3.45 -18.08
N ARG A 109 -6.64 -4.38 -17.95
CA ARG A 109 -6.02 -4.77 -16.66
C ARG A 109 -5.15 -3.66 -16.08
N VAL A 110 -4.31 -3.02 -16.89
CA VAL A 110 -3.46 -1.88 -16.45
C VAL A 110 -4.33 -0.73 -15.96
N LEU A 111 -5.34 -0.33 -16.73
CA LEU A 111 -6.26 0.73 -16.37
C LEU A 111 -7.07 0.39 -15.10
N ALA A 112 -7.44 -0.87 -14.90
CA ALA A 112 -8.11 -1.30 -13.67
C ALA A 112 -7.22 -1.18 -12.42
N ILE A 113 -5.90 -1.30 -12.56
CA ILE A 113 -4.92 -1.08 -11.47
C ILE A 113 -4.77 0.43 -11.20
N LEU A 114 -4.83 1.25 -12.24
CA LEU A 114 -4.69 2.71 -12.14
C LEU A 114 -5.96 3.44 -11.65
N ARG A 115 -7.11 2.75 -11.54
CA ARG A 115 -8.32 3.36 -10.99
C ARG A 115 -8.09 3.68 -9.50
N PRO A 116 -8.29 4.94 -9.07
CA PRO A 116 -8.19 5.27 -7.65
C PRO A 116 -9.19 4.40 -6.89
N ALA A 117 -8.73 3.80 -5.78
CA ALA A 117 -9.60 3.07 -4.87
C ALA A 117 -10.72 4.02 -4.47
N LYS A 118 -11.97 3.61 -4.71
CA LYS A 118 -13.15 4.39 -4.33
C LYS A 118 -13.08 4.57 -2.81
N GLU A 119 -12.78 5.77 -2.35
CA GLU A 119 -12.63 6.05 -0.93
C GLU A 119 -13.92 5.63 -0.19
N PRO A 120 -13.81 4.94 0.95
CA PRO A 120 -14.96 4.72 1.80
C PRO A 120 -15.50 6.09 2.26
N LYS A 121 -16.74 6.40 1.87
CA LYS A 121 -17.49 7.55 2.38
C LYS A 121 -17.47 7.50 3.90
N GLY A 122 -16.74 8.41 4.55
CA GLY A 122 -16.79 8.53 6.01
C GLY A 122 -15.60 9.23 6.69
N ALA A 123 -14.51 9.55 6.00
CA ALA A 123 -13.43 10.32 6.62
C ALA A 123 -13.70 11.83 6.48
N ALA A 124 -13.99 12.48 7.60
CA ALA A 124 -14.11 13.94 7.70
C ALA A 124 -12.78 14.62 7.32
N PRO A 125 -12.80 15.87 6.82
CA PRO A 125 -11.59 16.55 6.37
C PRO A 125 -10.72 16.89 7.59
N GLN A 126 -9.51 16.34 7.65
CA GLN A 126 -8.46 16.89 8.51
C GLN A 126 -7.83 18.09 7.80
N GLU A 127 -7.93 19.22 8.50
CA GLU A 127 -7.27 20.48 8.23
C GLU A 127 -5.76 20.26 8.09
N LYS A 128 -5.21 20.53 6.91
CA LYS A 128 -3.78 20.45 6.65
C LYS A 128 -3.14 21.77 7.05
N GLU A 129 -2.44 21.77 8.17
CA GLU A 129 -1.51 22.82 8.55
C GLU A 129 -0.34 22.80 7.54
N SER A 130 -0.20 23.87 6.76
CA SER A 130 0.86 24.03 5.77
C SER A 130 2.15 24.45 6.46
N THR A 131 3.06 23.50 6.69
CA THR A 131 4.44 23.84 7.04
C THR A 131 5.14 24.35 5.78
N SER A 132 5.28 25.67 5.69
CA SER A 132 6.15 26.34 4.73
C SER A 132 7.61 25.95 5.03
N GLU A 133 8.21 25.09 4.21
CA GLU A 133 9.65 24.84 4.27
C GLU A 133 10.40 26.10 3.82
N THR A 134 11.12 26.72 4.76
CA THR A 134 12.09 27.78 4.52
C THR A 134 13.23 27.24 3.65
N TYR A 135 13.27 27.66 2.38
CA TYR A 135 14.42 27.46 1.51
C TYR A 135 15.63 28.18 2.10
N THR A 136 16.71 27.44 2.37
CA THR A 136 17.98 28.01 2.84
C THR A 136 18.64 28.83 1.73
N ALA A 137 19.25 29.96 2.10
CA ALA A 137 19.94 30.88 1.18
C ALA A 137 21.01 30.22 0.28
N ALA A 138 21.51 29.04 0.66
CA ALA A 138 22.44 28.25 -0.14
C ALA A 138 21.81 27.63 -1.41
N MET A 139 20.48 27.44 -1.46
CA MET A 139 19.78 26.99 -2.69
C MET A 139 19.48 28.14 -3.65
N LEU A 140 19.34 29.38 -3.15
CA LEU A 140 19.12 30.57 -3.98
C LEU A 140 20.41 31.05 -4.68
N ASP A 141 21.55 31.00 -3.99
CA ASP A 141 22.86 31.36 -4.57
C ASP A 141 23.25 30.49 -5.78
N LYS A 142 22.83 29.22 -5.77
CA LYS A 142 23.09 28.28 -6.87
C LYS A 142 22.17 28.48 -8.09
N ILE A 143 21.09 29.26 -7.95
CA ILE A 143 20.16 29.60 -9.03
C ILE A 143 20.47 31.00 -9.59
N GLU A 144 21.00 31.92 -8.79
CA GLU A 144 21.32 33.30 -9.22
C GLU A 144 22.66 33.43 -9.99
N GLY A 145 23.54 32.42 -9.97
CA GLY A 145 24.82 32.46 -10.69
C GLY A 145 24.78 32.30 -12.21
N ARG A 146 23.61 32.42 -12.86
CA ARG A 146 23.51 32.36 -14.34
C ARG A 146 22.73 33.54 -14.88
N THR A 147 23.31 34.73 -14.71
CA THR A 147 22.94 35.95 -15.42
C THR A 147 22.99 35.71 -16.92
N ALA A 148 21.81 35.61 -17.53
CA ALA A 148 21.64 35.80 -18.96
C ALA A 148 21.51 37.31 -19.21
N GLU A 149 22.48 37.89 -19.92
CA GLU A 149 22.31 39.22 -20.51
C GLU A 149 21.16 39.19 -21.54
N PRO A 150 20.33 40.24 -21.63
CA PRO A 150 19.19 40.27 -22.52
C PRO A 150 19.60 40.84 -23.88
N ASP A 151 20.08 39.98 -24.78
CA ASP A 151 20.28 40.37 -26.18
C ASP A 151 19.24 39.73 -27.11
N LYS A 152 18.33 40.61 -27.56
CA LYS A 152 17.68 40.70 -28.88
C LYS A 152 17.55 39.42 -29.70
N GLU A 153 16.29 39.01 -29.92
CA GLU A 153 15.78 38.32 -31.13
C GLU A 153 16.76 37.35 -31.83
N ALA A 154 17.30 36.38 -31.08
CA ALA A 154 17.97 35.24 -31.68
C ALA A 154 16.91 34.17 -32.01
N ALA A 155 16.63 34.00 -33.31
CA ALA A 155 15.84 32.90 -33.84
C ALA A 155 16.30 31.58 -33.19
N VAL A 156 15.44 31.03 -32.32
CA VAL A 156 15.75 29.86 -31.50
C VAL A 156 15.99 28.68 -32.42
N THR A 157 17.25 28.26 -32.53
CA THR A 157 17.64 27.17 -33.40
C THR A 157 17.08 25.85 -32.85
N GLU A 158 16.25 25.19 -33.66
CA GLU A 158 15.60 23.89 -33.39
C GLU A 158 16.47 22.74 -32.81
N PRO A 159 17.79 22.64 -33.07
CA PRO A 159 18.60 21.49 -32.62
C PRO A 159 18.65 21.33 -31.10
N GLY A 160 18.72 22.43 -30.34
CA GLY A 160 18.78 22.41 -28.88
C GLY A 160 17.48 21.90 -28.25
N ARG A 161 16.33 22.34 -28.79
CA ARG A 161 15.01 21.89 -28.35
C ARG A 161 14.79 20.41 -28.63
N ARG A 162 15.17 19.92 -29.81
CA ARG A 162 15.09 18.50 -30.17
C ARG A 162 16.00 17.63 -29.32
N ALA A 163 17.22 18.07 -29.01
CA ALA A 163 18.13 17.34 -28.14
C ALA A 163 17.61 17.28 -26.69
N PHE A 164 17.04 18.39 -26.20
CA PHE A 164 16.38 18.42 -24.90
C PHE A 164 15.16 17.50 -24.84
N LEU A 165 14.26 17.57 -25.82
CA LEU A 165 13.06 16.71 -25.91
C LEU A 165 13.44 15.22 -25.97
N LYS A 166 14.50 14.85 -26.68
CA LYS A 166 15.00 13.47 -26.71
C LYS A 166 15.54 13.02 -25.36
N ARG A 167 16.24 13.88 -24.62
CA ARG A 167 16.75 13.57 -23.27
C ARG A 167 15.63 13.50 -22.24
N ALA A 168 14.73 14.49 -22.22
CA ALA A 168 13.56 14.51 -21.33
C ALA A 168 12.63 13.31 -21.59
N GLY A 169 12.37 12.99 -22.87
CA GLY A 169 11.58 11.82 -23.25
C GLY A 169 12.25 10.49 -22.88
N GLY A 170 13.57 10.36 -23.07
CA GLY A 170 14.32 9.17 -22.70
C GLY A 170 14.37 8.93 -21.18
N ILE A 171 14.56 9.99 -20.39
CA ILE A 171 14.54 9.93 -18.93
C ILE A 171 13.13 9.60 -18.42
N GLY A 172 12.09 10.20 -19.02
CA GLY A 172 10.69 9.93 -18.67
C GLY A 172 10.28 8.48 -18.94
N LEU A 173 10.66 7.92 -20.09
CA LEU A 173 10.44 6.50 -20.41
C LEU A 173 11.24 5.58 -19.47
N GLY A 174 12.47 5.95 -19.13
CA GLY A 174 13.28 5.19 -18.16
C GLY A 174 12.62 5.14 -16.77
N LEU A 175 12.13 6.28 -16.29
CA LEU A 175 11.37 6.37 -15.02
C LEU A 175 10.05 5.60 -15.08
N LEU A 176 9.34 5.64 -16.21
CA LEU A 176 8.12 4.89 -16.41
C LEU A 176 8.38 3.37 -16.35
N VAL A 177 9.41 2.89 -17.06
CA VAL A 177 9.80 1.48 -17.07
C VAL A 177 10.29 1.05 -15.68
N TYR A 178 11.09 1.87 -15.01
CA TYR A 178 11.52 1.62 -13.63
C TYR A 178 10.33 1.55 -12.66
N SER A 179 9.35 2.44 -12.82
CA SER A 179 8.11 2.46 -12.02
C SER A 179 7.22 1.25 -12.27
N LEU A 180 7.13 0.78 -13.52
CA LEU A 180 6.40 -0.43 -13.89
C LEU A 180 7.06 -1.71 -13.38
N LEU A 181 8.39 -1.80 -13.41
CA LEU A 181 9.13 -2.99 -12.98
C LEU A 181 9.30 -3.06 -11.47
N ASN A 182 9.41 -1.92 -10.78
CA ASN A 182 9.60 -1.84 -9.33
C ASN A 182 8.58 -0.89 -8.66
N PRO A 183 7.27 -1.17 -8.75
CA PRO A 183 6.21 -0.26 -8.29
C PRO A 183 6.31 0.08 -6.79
N ARG A 184 6.87 -0.81 -5.97
CA ARG A 184 7.08 -0.59 -4.54
C ARG A 184 8.24 0.35 -4.23
N GLN A 185 9.35 0.25 -4.98
CA GLN A 185 10.54 1.08 -4.76
C GLN A 185 10.41 2.44 -5.43
N ALA A 186 9.79 2.49 -6.61
CA ALA A 186 9.45 3.75 -7.27
C ALA A 186 8.44 4.56 -6.44
N GLY A 187 7.42 3.92 -5.86
CA GLY A 187 6.52 4.58 -4.92
C GLY A 187 7.25 5.13 -3.68
N ALA A 188 8.24 4.39 -3.15
CA ALA A 188 8.99 4.81 -1.96
C ALA A 188 9.93 6.01 -2.22
N ALA A 189 10.46 6.14 -3.44
CA ALA A 189 11.30 7.26 -3.85
C ALA A 189 10.50 8.56 -4.11
N PHE A 190 9.23 8.46 -4.52
CA PHE A 190 8.37 9.62 -4.81
C PHE A 190 7.42 10.00 -3.68
N PHE A 191 7.00 9.04 -2.83
CA PHE A 191 5.97 9.27 -1.81
C PHE A 191 6.46 9.07 -0.37
N GLY A 192 7.74 8.80 -0.17
CA GLY A 192 8.29 8.50 1.16
C GLY A 192 7.81 7.13 1.66
N SER A 193 8.77 6.22 1.86
CA SER A 193 8.59 4.91 2.52
C SER A 193 7.22 4.26 2.31
N VAL A 194 7.01 3.60 1.17
CA VAL A 194 5.93 2.61 1.06
C VAL A 194 6.23 1.53 2.09
N PRO A 195 5.36 1.30 3.10
CA PRO A 195 5.61 0.27 4.09
C PRO A 195 5.78 -1.05 3.34
N GLY A 196 6.86 -1.77 3.64
CA GLY A 196 6.97 -3.16 3.24
C GLY A 196 5.80 -3.97 3.79
N PRO A 197 5.73 -5.29 3.55
CA PRO A 197 4.75 -6.17 4.20
C PRO A 197 5.07 -6.38 5.70
N GLY A 198 5.45 -5.32 6.39
CA GLY A 198 5.57 -5.20 7.83
C GLY A 198 4.50 -4.23 8.33
N THR A 199 4.04 -4.48 9.55
CA THR A 199 3.06 -3.68 10.28
C THR A 199 3.34 -2.18 10.14
N VAL A 200 2.31 -1.39 9.82
CA VAL A 200 2.37 0.07 9.88
C VAL A 200 2.56 0.43 11.36
N ALA A 201 3.79 0.70 11.75
CA ALA A 201 4.14 1.17 13.08
C ALA A 201 4.03 2.69 13.12
N ILE A 202 3.30 3.21 14.10
CA ILE A 202 3.38 4.63 14.46
C ILE A 202 4.76 4.82 15.12
N LYS A 203 5.44 5.93 14.85
CA LYS A 203 6.73 6.23 15.48
C LYS A 203 6.68 7.58 16.18
N ASP A 204 7.45 7.73 17.25
CA ASP A 204 7.62 9.03 17.91
C ASP A 204 8.61 9.93 17.15
N SER A 205 8.82 11.15 17.65
CA SER A 205 9.77 12.12 17.09
C SER A 205 11.25 11.68 17.19
N ALA A 206 11.55 10.66 17.99
CA ALA A 206 12.87 10.04 18.09
C ALA A 206 13.01 8.79 17.19
N GLY A 207 11.95 8.41 16.47
CA GLY A 207 11.93 7.28 15.53
C GLY A 207 11.66 5.92 16.19
N VAL A 208 11.30 5.89 17.47
CA VAL A 208 10.93 4.69 18.22
C VAL A 208 9.55 4.24 17.78
N VAL A 209 9.39 2.94 17.52
CA VAL A 209 8.10 2.31 17.18
C VAL A 209 7.19 2.36 18.40
N ILE A 210 6.07 3.08 18.27
CA ILE A 210 4.98 3.15 19.23
C ILE A 210 4.01 2.01 18.91
N ASP A 211 3.66 1.21 19.92
CA ASP A 211 2.50 0.33 19.86
C ASP A 211 1.26 1.14 20.27
N PRO A 212 0.31 1.43 19.36
CA PRO A 212 -0.90 2.16 19.71
C PRO A 212 -1.79 1.40 20.72
N ALA A 213 -1.52 0.11 20.93
CA ALA A 213 -2.20 -0.75 21.88
C ALA A 213 -1.45 -0.92 23.21
N GLU A 214 -0.42 -0.10 23.48
CA GLU A 214 0.21 -0.07 24.81
C GLU A 214 -0.84 0.35 25.85
N LYS A 215 -1.38 -0.65 26.55
CA LYS A 215 -2.40 -0.46 27.58
C LYS A 215 -1.71 0.05 28.85
N TYR A 216 -2.07 1.25 29.29
CA TYR A 216 -1.77 1.65 30.66
C TYR A 216 -2.44 0.66 31.64
N PRO A 217 -1.85 0.40 32.82
CA PRO A 217 -2.41 -0.57 33.78
C PRO A 217 -3.87 -0.33 34.19
N THR A 218 -4.34 0.92 34.10
CA THR A 218 -5.72 1.34 34.40
C THR A 218 -6.62 1.47 33.16
N SER A 219 -6.12 1.15 31.98
CA SER A 219 -6.88 1.21 30.73
C SER A 219 -7.98 0.16 30.69
N GLY A 220 -9.21 0.56 30.37
CA GLY A 220 -10.34 -0.37 30.22
C GLY A 220 -11.15 -0.62 31.49
N TYR A 221 -10.76 -0.01 32.61
CA TYR A 221 -11.54 -0.01 33.84
C TYR A 221 -12.59 1.10 33.83
N GLY A 222 -13.81 0.79 34.27
CA GLY A 222 -14.89 1.76 34.50
C GLY A 222 -15.15 1.94 36.00
N ILE A 223 -15.54 3.15 36.41
CA ILE A 223 -15.99 3.42 37.78
C ILE A 223 -17.30 2.68 38.01
N THR A 224 -17.38 1.93 39.11
CA THR A 224 -18.57 1.17 39.51
C THR A 224 -19.18 1.72 40.78
N GLU A 225 -18.36 2.07 41.77
CA GLU A 225 -18.83 2.59 43.07
C GLU A 225 -17.92 3.72 43.56
N ILE A 226 -18.48 4.61 44.37
CA ILE A 226 -17.80 5.75 44.97
C ILE A 226 -18.26 5.82 46.44
N ASP A 227 -17.30 5.88 47.36
CA ASP A 227 -17.53 6.27 48.76
C ASP A 227 -16.81 7.60 48.99
N ASP A 228 -17.60 8.66 49.14
CA ASP A 228 -17.14 10.03 49.35
C ASP A 228 -17.43 10.56 50.77
N ALA A 229 -17.65 9.66 51.72
CA ALA A 229 -17.91 10.04 53.09
C ALA A 229 -16.62 10.39 53.86
N GLY A 230 -16.34 11.69 53.98
CA GLY A 230 -15.36 12.22 54.94
C GLY A 230 -14.09 12.80 54.29
N THR A 231 -12.93 12.56 54.90
CA THR A 231 -11.62 13.08 54.43
C THR A 231 -10.86 12.08 53.57
N THR A 232 -11.37 10.85 53.48
CA THR A 232 -10.80 9.77 52.68
C THR A 232 -11.87 9.31 51.70
N TYR A 233 -11.56 9.39 50.41
CA TYR A 233 -12.45 9.00 49.32
C TYR A 233 -11.99 7.67 48.75
N TYR A 234 -12.95 6.82 48.38
CA TYR A 234 -12.68 5.55 47.73
C TYR A 234 -13.44 5.46 46.41
N PHE A 235 -12.74 5.03 45.37
CA PHE A 235 -13.31 4.87 44.03
C PHE A 235 -13.07 3.44 43.57
N GLY A 236 -14.14 2.71 43.31
CA GLY A 236 -14.12 1.33 42.87
C GLY A 236 -14.16 1.24 41.35
N PHE A 237 -13.21 0.51 40.78
CA PHE A 237 -13.06 0.35 39.33
C PHE A 237 -13.09 -1.11 38.94
N VAL A 238 -13.81 -1.42 37.85
CA VAL A 238 -13.94 -2.78 37.32
C VAL A 238 -13.72 -2.78 35.81
N GLU A 239 -12.88 -3.69 35.33
CA GLU A 239 -12.69 -3.96 33.90
C GLU A 239 -13.78 -4.94 33.41
N LYS A 240 -14.15 -4.87 32.12
CA LYS A 240 -15.10 -5.81 31.51
C LYS A 240 -14.74 -7.30 31.69
N ALA A 241 -13.45 -7.61 31.90
CA ALA A 241 -12.97 -8.97 32.17
C ALA A 241 -13.16 -9.43 33.63
N GLY A 242 -13.59 -8.55 34.53
CA GLY A 242 -13.85 -8.84 35.95
C GLY A 242 -12.69 -8.50 36.90
N SER A 243 -11.55 -8.04 36.38
CA SER A 243 -10.47 -7.47 37.21
C SER A 243 -10.94 -6.19 37.89
N TRP A 244 -10.40 -5.89 39.07
CA TRP A 244 -10.80 -4.73 39.87
C TRP A 244 -9.60 -3.98 40.43
N TYR A 245 -9.81 -2.70 40.74
CA TYR A 245 -8.97 -1.98 41.68
C TYR A 245 -9.81 -0.98 42.47
N VAL A 246 -9.34 -0.61 43.66
CA VAL A 246 -9.91 0.48 44.46
C VAL A 246 -8.85 1.56 44.62
N LEU A 247 -9.19 2.78 44.23
CA LEU A 247 -8.38 3.97 44.48
C LEU A 247 -8.82 4.56 45.82
N LYS A 248 -7.87 4.70 46.74
CA LYS A 248 -8.02 5.46 47.97
C LYS A 248 -7.34 6.81 47.79
N GLU A 249 -8.13 7.86 47.87
CA GLU A 249 -7.67 9.24 47.94
C GLU A 249 -7.78 9.71 49.39
N THR A 250 -6.69 10.25 49.95
CA THR A 250 -6.72 10.86 51.28
C THR A 250 -6.32 12.32 51.16
N ASP A 251 -7.20 13.21 51.63
CA ASP A 251 -6.96 14.63 51.71
C ASP A 251 -6.73 15.01 53.19
N THR A 252 -5.46 15.07 53.56
CA THR A 252 -5.03 15.57 54.87
C THR A 252 -4.28 16.87 54.67
N THR A 253 -4.83 17.98 55.19
CA THR A 253 -4.30 19.35 55.17
C THR A 253 -2.90 19.52 54.54
N GLY A 254 -2.85 19.54 53.20
CA GLY A 254 -1.63 19.81 52.42
C GLY A 254 -0.89 18.60 51.83
N ASP A 255 -1.35 17.37 52.05
CA ASP A 255 -0.79 16.15 51.46
C ASP A 255 -1.91 15.27 50.88
N LEU A 256 -2.06 15.34 49.55
CA LEU A 256 -2.97 14.52 48.76
C LEU A 256 -2.25 13.23 48.37
N SER A 257 -2.79 12.09 48.79
CA SER A 257 -2.23 10.77 48.46
C SER A 257 -3.22 9.90 47.71
N TYR A 258 -2.72 9.22 46.69
CA TYR A 258 -3.46 8.26 45.87
C TYR A 258 -2.83 6.88 46.03
N LEU A 259 -3.60 5.94 46.60
CA LEU A 259 -3.16 4.57 46.83
C LEU A 259 -4.13 3.59 46.18
N TYR A 260 -3.62 2.43 45.78
CA TYR A 260 -4.33 1.46 44.97
C TYR A 260 -4.37 0.11 45.68
N ALA A 261 -5.56 -0.46 45.78
CA ALA A 261 -5.77 -1.87 46.12
C ALA A 261 -6.12 -2.62 44.83
N THR A 262 -5.41 -3.69 44.55
CA THR A 262 -5.55 -4.56 43.37
C THR A 262 -5.51 -6.03 43.82
N PRO A 263 -5.87 -6.99 42.97
CA PRO A 263 -5.63 -8.41 43.25
C PRO A 263 -4.16 -8.74 43.53
N ALA A 264 -3.21 -7.96 43.02
CA ALA A 264 -1.78 -8.21 43.21
C ALA A 264 -1.33 -7.99 44.67
N ASN A 265 -1.84 -6.95 45.34
CA ASN A 265 -1.55 -6.69 46.76
C ASN A 265 -2.63 -7.21 47.73
N ASN A 266 -3.74 -7.76 47.21
CA ASN A 266 -4.79 -8.42 47.99
C ASN A 266 -5.17 -9.80 47.38
N PRO A 267 -4.25 -10.78 47.34
CA PRO A 267 -4.43 -12.03 46.58
C PRO A 267 -5.55 -12.95 47.12
N SER A 268 -6.01 -12.74 48.36
CA SER A 268 -7.14 -13.48 48.95
C SER A 268 -8.51 -12.98 48.49
N ILE A 269 -8.58 -11.82 47.82
CA ILE A 269 -9.83 -11.19 47.40
C ILE A 269 -9.93 -11.28 45.88
N THR A 270 -10.86 -12.11 45.40
CA THR A 270 -10.92 -12.52 43.99
C THR A 270 -11.95 -11.76 43.17
N ASN A 271 -12.88 -11.06 43.80
CA ASN A 271 -13.95 -10.32 43.13
C ASN A 271 -14.13 -8.92 43.72
N PHE A 272 -14.73 -8.04 42.92
CA PHE A 272 -14.94 -6.64 43.29
C PHE A 272 -15.90 -6.48 44.48
N THR A 273 -16.95 -7.30 44.58
CA THR A 273 -17.94 -7.18 45.65
C THR A 273 -17.31 -7.38 47.03
N ASP A 274 -16.46 -8.38 47.18
CA ASP A 274 -15.72 -8.64 48.42
C ASP A 274 -14.70 -7.51 48.68
N ALA A 275 -14.00 -7.07 47.63
CA ALA A 275 -13.06 -5.95 47.73
C ALA A 275 -13.76 -4.67 48.21
N TRP A 276 -14.91 -4.35 47.62
CA TRP A 276 -15.69 -3.18 48.02
C TRP A 276 -16.21 -3.31 49.44
N SER A 277 -16.70 -4.48 49.87
CA SER A 277 -17.13 -4.63 51.27
C SER A 277 -15.99 -4.35 52.29
N ALA A 278 -14.75 -4.53 51.87
CA ALA A 278 -13.54 -4.40 52.69
C ALA A 278 -12.77 -3.08 52.47
N HIS A 279 -13.24 -2.19 51.59
CA HIS A 279 -12.42 -1.10 51.05
C HIS A 279 -11.90 -0.13 52.13
N ALA A 280 -12.70 0.12 53.16
CA ALA A 280 -12.34 1.04 54.25
C ALA A 280 -11.61 0.36 55.41
N THR A 281 -11.53 -0.98 55.45
CA THR A 281 -11.11 -1.72 56.65
C THR A 281 -9.85 -2.56 56.44
N THR A 282 -9.88 -3.53 55.54
CA THR A 282 -8.89 -4.61 55.50
C THR A 282 -8.12 -4.70 54.19
N LEU A 283 -8.48 -3.90 53.18
CA LEU A 283 -7.68 -3.82 51.95
C LEU A 283 -6.30 -3.23 52.22
N THR A 284 -5.29 -3.85 51.63
CA THR A 284 -3.92 -3.33 51.56
C THR A 284 -3.82 -2.38 50.38
N TYR A 285 -3.31 -1.18 50.62
CA TYR A 285 -3.17 -0.12 49.61
C TYR A 285 -1.70 0.24 49.40
N ASN A 286 -1.26 0.25 48.15
CA ASN A 286 0.11 0.60 47.75
C ASN A 286 0.13 1.77 46.76
N ARG A 287 1.30 2.36 46.53
CA ARG A 287 1.49 3.32 45.43
C ARG A 287 1.40 2.63 44.07
N PHE A 288 1.15 3.42 43.03
CA PHE A 288 0.89 2.95 41.67
C PHE A 288 1.94 1.94 41.17
N ASP A 289 3.22 2.25 41.33
CA ASP A 289 4.39 1.46 40.90
C ASP A 289 4.55 0.12 41.61
N THR A 290 3.92 -0.04 42.77
CA THR A 290 3.93 -1.30 43.54
C THR A 290 2.63 -2.08 43.40
N ALA A 291 1.54 -1.40 43.04
CA ALA A 291 0.21 -2.01 42.89
C ALA A 291 -0.04 -2.57 41.47
N PHE A 292 0.71 -2.09 40.47
CA PHE A 292 0.66 -2.46 39.04
C PHE A 292 2.08 -2.71 38.51
#